data_AF-A0A183HME9-F1
#
_entry.id   AF-A0A183HME9-F1
#
_cell.length_a   1.000
_cell.length_b   1.000
_cell.length_c   1.000
_cell.angle_alpha   90.00
_cell.angle_beta   90.00
_cell.angle_gamma   90.00
#
_symmetry.space_group_name_H-M   'P 1'
#
loop_
_entity.id
_entity.type
_entity.pdbx_description
1 polymer ?
#
loop_
_entity_poly.entity_id
_entity_poly.type
_entity_poly.pdbx_seq_one_letter_code
_entity_poly.pdbx_strand_id
1 'polypeptide(L)'
;MLYLEDFLELLDQLPGELRDRSTEVRMLDLQAQQLHERANKERDEFFATGGTLPHDVKVKRYNEILELYAQAKALSDEKVAILDVCHSLLLKYSQKLNKEILHFKLELEADNPGITEQIERSKRRNFHLLMNLIF
;
A
#
# COMPACT_ATOMS: atom_id res chain seq x y z
N MET A 1 -23.87 19.62 11.52
CA MET A 1 -22.82 19.12 10.59
C MET A 1 -22.81 17.58 10.61
N LEU A 2 -23.93 16.93 10.32
CA LEU A 2 -24.03 15.45 10.35
C LEU A 2 -23.10 14.79 9.31
N TYR A 3 -23.03 15.34 8.09
CA TYR A 3 -22.17 14.82 7.03
C TYR A 3 -20.67 14.85 7.35
N LEU A 4 -20.24 15.77 8.22
CA LEU A 4 -18.83 15.89 8.60
C LEU A 4 -18.47 14.85 9.64
N GLU A 5 -19.36 14.67 10.62
CA GLU A 5 -19.20 13.69 11.69
C GLU A 5 -19.21 12.26 11.11
N ASP A 6 -20.16 11.94 10.22
CA ASP A 6 -20.23 10.64 9.52
C ASP A 6 -18.99 10.38 8.64
N PHE A 7 -18.43 11.43 8.05
CA PHE A 7 -17.22 11.31 7.23
C PHE A 7 -15.95 11.16 8.09
N LEU A 8 -15.86 11.86 9.22
CA LEU A 8 -14.76 11.74 10.17
C LEU A 8 -14.75 10.35 10.84
N GLU A 9 -15.92 9.83 11.21
CA GLU A 9 -16.04 8.48 11.78
C GLU A 9 -15.57 7.41 10.79
N LEU A 10 -15.86 7.58 9.49
CA LEU A 10 -15.32 6.70 8.45
C LEU A 10 -13.79 6.82 8.32
N LEU A 11 -13.24 8.04 8.44
CA LEU A 11 -11.80 8.26 8.37
C LEU A 11 -11.05 7.69 9.58
N ASP A 12 -11.67 7.58 10.74
CA ASP A 12 -11.01 7.06 11.95
C ASP A 12 -10.55 5.60 11.81
N GLN A 13 -11.26 4.80 11.01
CA GLN A 13 -10.92 3.38 10.79
C GLN A 13 -9.82 3.17 9.74
N LEU A 14 -9.70 4.08 8.77
CA LEU A 14 -8.80 3.94 7.62
C LEU A 14 -7.31 3.80 8.02
N PRO A 15 -6.76 4.61 8.94
CA PRO A 15 -5.36 4.44 9.38
C PRO A 15 -5.09 3.08 10.00
N GLY A 16 -6.06 2.54 10.75
CA GLY A 16 -5.97 1.21 11.35
C GLY A 16 -5.92 0.12 10.31
N GLU A 17 -6.90 0.13 9.39
CA GLU A 17 -6.98 -0.84 8.29
C GLU A 17 -5.71 -0.83 7.41
N LEU A 18 -5.21 0.36 7.04
CA LEU A 18 -3.99 0.49 6.24
C LEU A 18 -2.75 -0.02 6.97
N ARG A 19 -2.62 0.25 8.28
CA ARG A 19 -1.51 -0.26 9.08
C ARG A 19 -1.53 -1.78 9.12
N ASP A 20 -2.71 -2.37 9.35
CA ASP A 20 -2.84 -3.81 9.48
C ASP A 20 -2.52 -4.51 8.15
N ARG A 21 -3.05 -3.99 7.03
CA ARG A 21 -2.71 -4.47 5.67
C ARG A 21 -1.25 -4.26 5.30
N SER A 22 -0.64 -3.14 5.70
CA SER A 22 0.79 -2.89 5.46
C SER A 22 1.67 -3.85 6.25
N THR A 23 1.24 -4.22 7.46
CA THR A 23 1.93 -5.22 8.29
C THR A 23 1.83 -6.60 7.66
N GLU A 24 0.65 -6.98 7.16
CA GLU A 24 0.43 -8.22 6.41
C GLU A 24 1.35 -8.32 5.18
N VAL A 25 1.37 -7.26 4.36
CA VAL A 25 2.28 -7.14 3.20
C VAL A 25 3.74 -7.28 3.60
N ARG A 26 4.16 -6.65 4.72
CA ARG A 26 5.54 -6.74 5.20
C ARG A 26 5.91 -8.16 5.64
N MET A 27 4.99 -8.89 6.26
CA MET A 27 5.22 -10.28 6.66
C MET A 27 5.38 -11.20 5.44
N LEU A 28 4.50 -11.08 4.44
CA LEU A 28 4.58 -11.83 3.20
C LEU A 28 5.88 -11.52 2.44
N ASP A 29 6.27 -10.25 2.40
CA ASP A 29 7.51 -9.81 1.75
C ASP A 29 8.76 -10.43 2.40
N LEU A 30 8.82 -10.45 3.74
CA LEU A 30 9.89 -11.11 4.48
C LEU A 30 9.96 -12.62 4.17
N GLN A 31 8.81 -13.30 4.17
CA GLN A 31 8.76 -14.74 3.88
C GLN A 31 9.17 -15.05 2.44
N ALA A 32 8.68 -14.27 1.48
CA ALA A 32 9.04 -14.41 0.06
C ALA A 32 10.56 -14.21 -0.13
N GLN A 33 11.13 -13.19 0.51
CA GLN A 33 12.57 -12.92 0.46
C GLN A 33 13.38 -14.07 1.05
N GLN A 34 12.98 -14.60 2.21
CA GLN A 34 13.65 -15.75 2.84
C GLN A 34 13.65 -17.00 1.94
N LEU A 35 12.50 -17.32 1.31
CA LEU A 35 12.41 -18.45 0.39
C LEU A 35 13.27 -18.23 -0.86
N HIS A 36 13.27 -17.02 -1.40
CA HIS A 36 14.08 -16.67 -2.57
C HIS A 36 15.59 -16.75 -2.28
N GLU A 37 16.04 -16.26 -1.12
CA GLU A 37 17.44 -16.37 -0.68
C GLU A 37 17.84 -17.83 -0.46
N ARG A 38 16.96 -18.64 0.15
CA ARG A 38 17.17 -20.08 0.29
C ARG A 38 17.29 -20.76 -1.08
N ALA A 39 16.38 -20.47 -2.01
CA ALA A 39 16.41 -21.02 -3.36
C ALA A 39 17.70 -20.66 -4.12
N ASN A 40 18.18 -19.42 -3.97
CA ASN A 40 19.47 -18.99 -4.52
C ASN A 40 20.64 -19.80 -3.96
N LYS A 41 20.68 -19.99 -2.64
CA LYS A 41 21.72 -20.77 -1.98
C LYS A 41 21.74 -22.22 -2.46
N GLU A 42 20.57 -22.88 -2.48
CA GLU A 42 20.42 -24.26 -2.96
C GLU A 42 20.80 -24.40 -4.44
N ARG A 43 20.44 -23.41 -5.27
CA ARG A 43 20.86 -23.32 -6.68
C ARG A 43 22.38 -23.26 -6.80
N ASP A 44 23.03 -22.37 -6.06
CA ASP A 44 24.48 -22.18 -6.15
C ASP A 44 25.24 -23.44 -5.69
N GLU A 45 24.77 -24.08 -4.62
CA GLU A 45 25.29 -25.38 -4.17
C GLU A 45 25.05 -26.50 -5.19
N PHE A 46 23.87 -26.53 -5.84
CA PHE A 46 23.54 -27.48 -6.87
C PHE A 46 24.48 -27.36 -8.08
N PHE A 47 24.81 -26.15 -8.53
CA PHE A 47 25.76 -25.97 -9.63
C PHE A 47 27.22 -26.23 -9.22
N ALA A 48 27.59 -25.94 -7.97
CA ALA A 48 28.93 -26.24 -7.45
C ALA A 48 29.19 -27.75 -7.29
N THR A 49 28.19 -28.52 -6.86
CA THR A 49 28.30 -29.96 -6.57
C THR A 49 27.67 -30.87 -7.63
N GLY A 50 26.91 -30.30 -8.57
CA GLY A 50 26.06 -31.05 -9.50
C GLY A 50 26.81 -31.94 -10.48
N GLY A 51 28.11 -31.72 -10.70
CA GLY A 51 28.93 -32.59 -11.54
C GLY A 51 29.07 -34.01 -10.97
N THR A 52 29.08 -34.16 -9.64
CA THR A 52 29.38 -35.43 -8.95
C THR A 52 28.13 -36.17 -8.48
N LEU A 53 26.96 -35.53 -8.51
CA LEU A 53 25.71 -36.12 -8.04
C LEU A 53 25.18 -37.20 -9.02
N PRO A 54 24.54 -38.27 -8.52
CA PRO A 54 23.73 -39.18 -9.33
C PRO A 54 22.57 -38.45 -10.03
N HIS A 55 22.12 -38.98 -11.18
CA HIS A 55 21.08 -38.31 -11.99
C HIS A 55 19.75 -38.15 -11.25
N ASP A 56 19.31 -39.18 -10.54
CA ASP A 56 18.11 -39.18 -9.70
C ASP A 56 18.16 -38.10 -8.62
N VAL A 57 19.31 -37.96 -7.95
CA VAL A 57 19.54 -36.93 -6.93
C VAL A 57 19.52 -35.54 -7.57
N LYS A 58 20.09 -35.38 -8.78
CA LYS A 58 20.04 -34.09 -9.49
C LYS A 58 18.62 -33.68 -9.82
N VAL A 59 17.82 -34.59 -10.38
CA VAL A 59 16.42 -34.32 -10.73
C VAL A 59 15.63 -33.93 -9.48
N LYS A 60 15.82 -34.66 -8.37
CA LYS A 60 15.16 -34.35 -7.10
C LYS A 60 15.53 -32.95 -6.59
N ARG A 61 16.82 -32.62 -6.46
CA ARG A 61 17.26 -31.31 -5.98
C ARG A 61 16.81 -30.17 -6.90
N TYR A 62 16.83 -30.40 -8.21
CA TYR A 62 16.34 -29.42 -9.18
C TYR A 62 14.85 -29.11 -8.95
N ASN A 63 14.02 -30.12 -8.75
CA ASN A 63 12.60 -29.94 -8.46
C ASN A 63 12.37 -29.22 -7.11
N GLU A 64 13.14 -29.55 -6.07
CA GLU A 64 13.08 -28.87 -4.77
C GLU A 64 13.40 -27.37 -4.90
N ILE A 65 14.40 -27.00 -5.72
CA ILE A 65 14.74 -25.59 -6.00
C ILE A 65 13.60 -24.89 -6.74
N LEU A 66 13.00 -25.55 -7.74
CA LEU A 66 11.86 -24.99 -8.48
C LEU A 66 10.66 -24.75 -7.56
N GLU A 67 10.38 -25.68 -6.65
CA GLU A 67 9.31 -25.54 -5.65
C GLU A 67 9.56 -24.34 -4.73
N LEU A 68 10.79 -24.10 -4.28
CA LEU A 68 11.12 -22.93 -3.45
C LEU A 68 10.85 -21.61 -4.19
N TYR A 69 11.26 -21.50 -5.47
CA TYR A 69 10.95 -20.31 -6.27
C TYR A 69 9.45 -20.16 -6.53
N ALA A 70 8.73 -21.26 -6.78
CA ALA A 70 7.29 -21.23 -6.97
C ALA A 70 6.56 -20.74 -5.71
N GLN A 71 6.97 -21.19 -4.53
CA GLN A 71 6.44 -20.71 -3.25
C GLN A 71 6.75 -19.23 -3.01
N ALA A 72 8.00 -18.79 -3.25
CA ALA A 72 8.38 -17.38 -3.13
C ALA A 72 7.57 -16.47 -4.08
N LYS A 73 7.31 -16.95 -5.30
CA LYS A 73 6.45 -16.26 -6.27
C LYS A 73 5.01 -16.17 -5.77
N ALA A 74 4.43 -17.27 -5.27
CA ALA A 74 3.06 -17.28 -4.78
C ALA A 74 2.83 -16.25 -3.66
N LEU A 75 3.76 -16.17 -2.70
CA LEU A 75 3.72 -15.14 -1.64
C LEU A 75 3.83 -13.71 -2.20
N SER A 76 4.65 -13.53 -3.24
CA SER A 76 4.78 -12.24 -3.91
C SER A 76 3.50 -11.84 -4.65
N ASP A 77 2.82 -12.78 -5.30
CA ASP A 77 1.54 -12.55 -5.96
C ASP A 77 0.44 -12.19 -4.94
N GLU A 78 0.41 -12.86 -3.78
CA GLU A 78 -0.51 -12.55 -2.68
C GLU A 78 -0.29 -11.14 -2.13
N LYS A 79 0.98 -10.74 -1.93
CA LYS A 79 1.34 -9.38 -1.55
C LYS A 79 0.78 -8.34 -2.52
N VAL A 80 0.92 -8.58 -3.83
CA VAL A 80 0.38 -7.68 -4.87
C VAL A 80 -1.14 -7.59 -4.77
N ALA A 81 -1.83 -8.71 -4.58
CA ALA A 81 -3.29 -8.71 -4.44
C ALA A 81 -3.76 -7.86 -3.25
N ILE A 82 -3.06 -7.91 -2.11
CA ILE A 82 -3.39 -7.06 -0.95
C ILE A 82 -3.18 -5.58 -1.28
N LEU A 83 -2.07 -5.24 -1.95
CA LEU A 83 -1.79 -3.86 -2.36
C LEU A 83 -2.82 -3.31 -3.34
N ASP A 84 -3.32 -4.12 -4.27
CA ASP A 84 -4.39 -3.74 -5.19
C ASP A 84 -5.69 -3.41 -4.45
N VAL A 85 -6.02 -4.19 -3.41
CA VAL A 85 -7.16 -3.92 -2.53
C VAL A 85 -6.95 -2.61 -1.76
N CYS A 86 -5.77 -2.39 -1.17
CA CYS A 86 -5.43 -1.16 -0.46
C CYS A 86 -5.51 0.07 -1.37
N HIS A 87 -4.97 -0.03 -2.58
CA HIS A 87 -5.04 1.05 -3.56
C HIS A 87 -6.49 1.38 -3.94
N SER A 88 -7.30 0.35 -4.19
CA SER A 88 -8.72 0.51 -4.49
C SER A 88 -9.50 1.13 -3.32
N LEU A 89 -9.17 0.76 -2.09
CA LEU A 89 -9.74 1.35 -0.88
C LEU A 89 -9.42 2.85 -0.80
N LEU A 90 -8.14 3.20 -0.88
CA LEU A 90 -7.67 4.60 -0.85
C LEU A 90 -8.35 5.46 -1.92
N LEU A 91 -8.52 4.92 -3.13
CA LEU A 91 -9.20 5.62 -4.22
C LEU A 91 -10.67 5.92 -3.87
N LYS A 92 -11.39 4.97 -3.27
CA LYS A 92 -12.78 5.17 -2.83
C LYS A 92 -12.87 6.25 -1.75
N TYR A 93 -11.97 6.23 -0.78
CA TYR A 93 -11.91 7.27 0.26
C TYR A 93 -11.60 8.65 -0.33
N SER A 94 -10.66 8.73 -1.26
CA SER A 94 -10.35 9.99 -1.96
C SER A 94 -11.56 10.53 -2.73
N GLN A 95 -12.29 9.67 -3.44
CA GLN A 95 -13.50 10.06 -4.16
C GLN A 95 -14.60 10.55 -3.21
N LYS A 96 -14.83 9.84 -2.09
CA LYS A 96 -15.81 10.26 -1.08
C LYS A 96 -15.42 11.60 -0.45
N LEU A 97 -14.15 11.77 -0.06
CA LEU A 97 -13.63 13.04 0.47
C LEU A 97 -13.89 14.21 -0.48
N ASN A 98 -13.58 14.04 -1.77
CA ASN A 98 -13.79 15.08 -2.78
C ASN A 98 -15.27 15.45 -2.91
N LYS A 99 -16.17 14.46 -2.84
CA LYS A 99 -17.62 14.68 -2.88
C LYS A 99 -18.10 15.45 -1.64
N GLU A 100 -17.67 15.04 -0.45
CA GLU A 100 -18.06 15.73 0.80
C GLU A 100 -17.53 17.16 0.82
N ILE A 101 -16.29 17.41 0.39
CA ILE A 101 -15.74 18.77 0.27
C ILE A 101 -16.62 19.64 -0.64
N LEU A 102 -17.09 19.11 -1.77
CA LEU A 102 -17.97 19.84 -2.67
C LEU A 102 -19.31 20.17 -1.99
N HIS A 103 -19.93 19.21 -1.30
CA HIS A 103 -21.17 19.44 -0.56
C HIS A 103 -21.00 20.51 0.52
N PHE A 104 -19.92 20.46 1.31
CA PHE A 104 -19.64 21.49 2.31
C PHE A 104 -19.48 22.88 1.70
N LYS A 105 -18.82 23.00 0.55
CA LYS A 105 -18.70 24.30 -0.14
C LYS A 105 -20.07 24.84 -0.54
N LEU A 106 -20.93 23.99 -1.09
CA LEU A 106 -22.28 24.39 -1.51
C LEU A 106 -23.14 24.80 -0.31
N GLU A 107 -23.07 24.07 0.81
CA GLU A 107 -23.76 24.43 2.06
C GLU A 107 -23.26 25.79 2.59
N LEU A 108 -21.94 25.99 2.66
CA LEU A 108 -21.36 27.25 3.13
C LEU A 108 -21.74 28.45 2.24
N GLU A 109 -21.75 28.27 0.93
CA GLU A 109 -22.16 29.32 -0.01
C GLU A 109 -23.65 29.64 0.06
N ALA A 110 -24.49 28.64 0.34
CA ALA A 110 -25.92 28.86 0.54
C ALA A 110 -26.21 29.68 1.81
N ASP A 111 -25.49 29.39 2.90
CA ASP A 111 -25.64 30.09 4.18
C ASP A 111 -24.99 31.48 4.16
N ASN A 112 -23.86 31.64 3.46
CA ASN A 112 -23.14 32.90 3.35
C ASN A 112 -22.42 33.03 1.99
N PRO A 113 -23.07 33.66 0.99
CA PRO A 113 -22.50 33.81 -0.34
C PRO A 113 -21.11 34.49 -0.35
N GLY A 114 -20.15 33.87 -1.02
CA GLY A 114 -18.76 34.32 -1.15
C GLY A 114 -17.83 33.89 -0.01
N ILE A 115 -18.32 33.18 1.01
CA ILE A 115 -17.50 32.76 2.16
C ILE A 115 -16.40 31.77 1.78
N THR A 116 -16.65 30.86 0.84
CA THR A 116 -15.65 29.86 0.44
C THR A 116 -14.45 30.52 -0.23
N GLU A 117 -14.68 31.52 -1.09
CA GLU A 117 -13.61 32.29 -1.73
C GLU A 117 -12.79 33.07 -0.68
N GLN A 118 -13.43 33.67 0.30
CA GLN A 118 -12.74 34.37 1.39
C GLN A 118 -11.86 33.43 2.21
N ILE A 119 -12.39 32.25 2.57
CA ILE A 119 -11.64 31.22 3.31
C ILE A 119 -10.44 30.72 2.48
N GLU A 120 -10.65 30.41 1.20
CA GLU A 120 -9.59 29.93 0.32
C GLU A 120 -8.48 30.97 0.10
N ARG A 121 -8.85 32.25 -0.10
CA ARG A 121 -7.89 33.37 -0.19
C ARG A 121 -7.10 33.55 1.11
N SER A 122 -7.74 33.34 2.27
CA SER A 122 -7.07 33.37 3.58
C SER A 122 -6.06 32.23 3.73
N LYS A 123 -6.46 30.99 3.40
CA LYS A 123 -5.56 29.82 3.46
C LYS A 123 -4.35 29.97 2.55
N ARG A 124 -4.53 30.44 1.29
CA ARG A 124 -3.40 30.67 0.37
C ARG A 124 -2.41 31.69 0.91
N ARG A 125 -2.89 32.79 1.52
CA ARG A 125 -2.03 33.80 2.15
C ARG A 125 -1.23 33.21 3.33
N ASN A 126 -1.89 32.44 4.21
CA ASN A 126 -1.21 31.80 5.34
C ASN A 126 -0.18 30.76 4.89
N PHE A 127 -0.48 29.98 3.85
CA PHE A 127 0.46 29.01 3.30
C PHE A 127 1.68 29.69 2.67
N HIS A 128 1.46 30.80 1.96
CA HIS A 128 2.55 31.60 1.39
C HIS A 128 3.43 32.25 2.47
N LEU A 129 2.82 32.74 3.57
CA LEU A 129 3.55 33.27 4.73
C LEU A 129 4.40 32.19 5.42
N LEU A 130 3.86 30.97 5.58
CA LEU A 130 4.59 29.84 6.15
C LEU A 130 5.76 29.42 5.25
N MET A 131 5.60 29.40 3.92
CA MET A 131 6.71 29.12 3.01
C MET A 131 7.80 30.19 3.07
N ASN A 132 7.44 31.47 3.15
CA ASN A 132 8.42 32.57 3.28
C ASN A 132 9.10 32.65 4.66
N LEU A 133 8.64 31.90 5.66
CA LEU A 133 9.28 31.75 6.97
C LEU A 133 10.24 30.56 7.02
N ILE A 134 10.14 29.63 6.07
CA ILE A 134 10.92 28.38 6.00
C ILE A 134 12.09 28.48 4.98
N PHE A 135 12.08 29.50 4.11
CA PHE A 135 13.16 29.84 3.16
C PHE A 135 13.72 31.23 3.46
#